data_AF-A0AAJ1JCY3-F1
#
_entry.id   AF-A0AAJ1JCY3-F1
#
_cell.length_a   1.000
_cell.length_b   1.000
_cell.length_c   1.000
_cell.angle_alpha   90.00
_cell.angle_beta   90.00
_cell.angle_gamma   90.00
#
_symmetry.space_group_name_H-M   'P 1'
#
loop_
_entity.id
_entity.type
_entity.pdbx_description
1 polymer ?
#
loop_
_entity_poly.entity_id
_entity_poly.type
_entity_poly.pdbx_seq_one_letter_code
_entity_poly.pdbx_strand_id
1 'polypeptide(L)'
;MKLSTIIIITSILSFPFSSLHAESENKLSVKTSDCNKLNGEPGKNGKNGIPNSNCKNGGKGGDGKNSGQSGGNGGNGAPDGGNGGDGGDGAPGVSGGNGGSDSNGGDANGGNGGKGADGL
;
A
#
# COMPACT_ATOMS: atom_id res chain seq x y z
N MET A 1 -38.96 41.79 -57.30
CA MET A 1 -38.77 40.39 -56.84
C MET A 1 -37.40 40.31 -56.18
N LYS A 2 -37.34 39.88 -54.92
CA LYS A 2 -36.15 39.96 -54.06
C LYS A 2 -35.20 38.80 -54.39
N LEU A 3 -33.93 39.09 -54.68
CA LEU A 3 -32.89 38.06 -54.83
C LEU A 3 -32.52 37.51 -53.45
N SER A 4 -32.66 36.20 -53.28
CA SER A 4 -32.22 35.49 -52.07
C SER A 4 -30.80 34.96 -52.28
N THR A 5 -29.86 35.50 -51.52
CA THR A 5 -28.46 35.07 -51.43
C THR A 5 -28.39 33.67 -50.80
N ILE A 6 -27.76 32.71 -51.49
CA ILE A 6 -27.49 31.37 -50.95
C ILE A 6 -26.07 31.37 -50.35
N ILE A 7 -25.97 31.19 -49.03
CA ILE A 7 -24.70 31.04 -48.31
C ILE A 7 -24.43 29.54 -48.17
N ILE A 8 -23.36 29.05 -48.80
CA ILE A 8 -22.89 27.67 -48.65
C ILE A 8 -22.01 27.61 -47.39
N ILE A 9 -22.56 27.07 -46.30
CA ILE A 9 -21.81 26.80 -45.06
C ILE A 9 -21.14 25.44 -45.21
N THR A 10 -19.84 25.44 -45.52
CA THR A 10 -19.03 24.21 -45.52
C THR A 10 -18.75 23.79 -44.08
N SER A 11 -19.44 22.75 -43.63
CA SER A 11 -19.20 22.12 -42.32
C SER A 11 -17.91 21.29 -42.38
N ILE A 12 -16.83 21.79 -41.78
CA ILE A 12 -15.61 21.00 -41.59
C ILE A 12 -15.75 20.22 -40.28
N LEU A 13 -16.11 18.94 -40.40
CA LEU A 13 -15.91 17.95 -39.34
C LEU A 13 -14.44 17.93 -38.94
N SER A 14 -14.12 18.41 -37.74
CA SER A 14 -12.81 18.22 -37.12
C SER A 14 -12.99 17.27 -35.94
N PHE A 15 -12.49 16.05 -36.11
CA PHE A 15 -12.57 14.95 -35.14
C PHE A 15 -11.91 15.29 -33.79
N PRO A 16 -12.35 14.64 -32.69
CA PRO A 16 -11.80 14.87 -31.36
C PRO A 16 -10.42 14.23 -31.30
N PHE A 17 -9.37 15.05 -31.23
CA PHE A 17 -8.11 14.55 -30.70
C PHE A 17 -8.28 14.46 -29.19
N SER A 18 -8.86 13.34 -28.74
CA SER A 18 -8.61 12.81 -27.41
C SER A 18 -7.10 12.67 -27.30
N SER A 19 -6.46 13.67 -26.70
CA SER A 19 -5.08 13.54 -26.27
C SER A 19 -5.08 12.40 -25.28
N LEU A 20 -4.74 11.22 -25.77
CA LEU A 20 -4.37 10.06 -24.98
C LEU A 20 -3.23 10.57 -24.11
N HIS A 21 -3.55 11.00 -22.90
CA HIS A 21 -2.56 11.26 -21.88
C HIS A 21 -1.85 9.92 -21.75
N ALA A 22 -0.67 9.82 -22.34
CA ALA A 22 0.21 8.70 -22.08
C ALA A 22 0.43 8.75 -20.57
N GLU A 23 -0.31 7.91 -19.86
CA GLU A 23 -0.02 7.57 -18.49
C GLU A 23 1.38 6.97 -18.57
N SER A 24 2.36 7.82 -18.29
CA SER A 24 3.70 7.38 -18.01
C SER A 24 3.55 6.50 -16.79
N GLU A 25 3.36 5.20 -17.04
CA GLU A 25 3.80 4.18 -16.13
C GLU A 25 5.31 4.35 -16.02
N ASN A 26 5.72 5.38 -15.28
CA ASN A 26 6.94 5.33 -14.52
C ASN A 26 6.68 4.19 -13.54
N LYS A 27 6.87 2.96 -14.02
CA LYS A 27 7.17 1.79 -13.23
C LYS A 27 8.51 2.13 -12.60
N LEU A 28 8.43 3.04 -11.61
CA LEU A 28 9.46 3.33 -10.67
C LEU A 28 9.61 1.98 -9.98
N SER A 29 10.47 1.14 -10.55
CA SER A 29 11.07 0.03 -9.87
C SER A 29 11.85 0.69 -8.76
N VAL A 30 11.14 1.10 -7.70
CA VAL A 30 11.72 1.45 -6.42
C VAL A 30 12.35 0.13 -6.01
N LYS A 31 13.61 -0.04 -6.40
CA LYS A 31 14.54 -0.95 -5.77
C LYS A 31 14.71 -0.41 -4.35
N THR A 32 13.66 -0.54 -3.53
CA THR A 32 13.80 -0.45 -2.09
C THR A 32 14.68 -1.65 -1.76
N SER A 33 15.99 -1.45 -1.73
CA SER A 33 16.95 -2.49 -1.39
C SER A 33 16.84 -2.89 0.08
N ASP A 34 16.20 -2.05 0.89
CA ASP A 34 16.03 -2.24 2.32
C ASP A 34 14.55 -2.30 2.70
N CYS A 35 14.00 -3.52 2.72
CA CYS A 35 12.62 -3.78 3.10
C CYS A 35 12.34 -3.45 4.57
N ASN A 36 13.37 -3.27 5.42
CA ASN A 36 13.18 -2.91 6.83
C ASN A 36 12.56 -1.51 6.99
N LYS A 37 12.60 -0.67 5.95
CA LYS A 37 11.88 0.62 5.94
C LYS A 37 10.35 0.49 5.98
N LEU A 38 9.85 -0.73 5.76
CA LEU A 38 8.45 -1.08 5.97
C LEU A 38 8.15 -1.40 7.43
N ASN A 39 9.15 -1.69 8.26
CA ASN A 39 8.90 -1.98 9.67
C ASN A 39 8.45 -0.72 10.41
N GLY A 40 7.56 -0.93 11.37
CA GLY A 40 7.11 0.11 12.27
C GLY A 40 8.20 0.50 13.27
N GLU A 41 8.28 1.79 13.56
CA GLU A 41 8.95 2.29 14.76
C GLU A 41 8.18 1.84 16.02
N PRO A 42 8.76 1.95 17.23
CA PRO A 42 8.11 1.47 18.45
C PRO A 42 6.64 1.91 18.61
N GLY A 43 5.75 0.93 18.78
CA GLY A 43 4.28 1.07 18.84
C GLY A 43 3.61 1.66 17.60
N LYS A 44 4.29 1.66 16.45
CA LYS A 44 3.76 2.06 15.15
C LYS A 44 3.59 0.83 14.25
N ASN A 45 2.60 0.90 13.37
CA ASN A 45 2.32 -0.19 12.46
C ASN A 45 3.43 -0.33 11.41
N GLY A 46 3.67 -1.57 11.00
CA GLY A 46 4.38 -1.87 9.78
C GLY A 46 3.58 -1.40 8.55
N LYS A 47 4.27 -1.15 7.46
CA LYS A 47 3.72 -0.76 6.17
C LYS A 47 3.45 -1.99 5.33
N ASN A 48 2.51 -1.88 4.41
CA ASN A 48 2.23 -2.95 3.47
C ASN A 48 3.43 -3.20 2.54
N GLY A 49 3.50 -4.43 2.03
CA GLY A 49 4.43 -4.81 1.00
C GLY A 49 4.25 -4.01 -0.28
N ILE A 50 5.34 -3.87 -1.04
CA ILE A 50 5.39 -3.11 -2.27
C ILE A 50 5.26 -4.09 -3.45
N PRO A 51 4.24 -3.97 -4.32
CA PRO A 51 4.07 -4.84 -5.48
C PRO A 51 5.20 -4.63 -6.50
N ASN A 52 5.50 -5.66 -7.29
CA ASN A 52 6.57 -5.64 -8.29
C ASN A 52 7.95 -5.29 -7.73
N SER A 53 8.21 -5.61 -6.45
CA SER A 53 9.50 -5.37 -5.79
C SER A 53 9.99 -6.63 -5.07
N ASN A 54 11.18 -6.56 -4.48
CA ASN A 54 11.68 -7.61 -3.57
C ASN A 54 11.07 -7.48 -2.16
N CYS A 55 10.41 -6.37 -1.86
CA CYS A 55 9.78 -6.09 -0.57
C CYS A 55 8.28 -6.35 -0.63
N LYS A 56 7.87 -7.51 -1.13
CA LYS A 56 6.45 -7.88 -1.24
C LYS A 56 5.80 -8.15 0.11
N ASN A 57 6.57 -8.52 1.13
CA ASN A 57 6.01 -8.80 2.44
C ASN A 57 5.70 -7.49 3.18
N GLY A 58 4.64 -7.50 3.97
CA GLY A 58 4.36 -6.43 4.92
C GLY A 58 5.47 -6.33 5.97
N GLY A 59 5.75 -5.12 6.42
CA GLY A 59 6.71 -4.88 7.49
C GLY A 59 6.17 -5.30 8.85
N LYS A 60 7.07 -5.63 9.78
CA LYS A 60 6.71 -5.92 11.18
C LYS A 60 6.18 -4.66 11.86
N GLY A 61 5.15 -4.79 12.69
CA GLY A 61 4.77 -3.74 13.64
C GLY A 61 5.87 -3.51 14.67
N GLY A 62 6.07 -2.26 15.09
CA GLY A 62 7.08 -1.93 16.08
C GLY A 62 6.61 -2.25 17.49
N ASP A 63 7.50 -2.80 18.30
CA ASP A 63 7.18 -3.18 19.68
C ASP A 63 6.92 -1.93 20.56
N GLY A 64 6.02 -2.05 21.53
CA GLY A 64 5.75 -1.03 22.53
C GLY A 64 6.94 -0.86 23.47
N LYS A 65 7.50 0.35 23.55
CA LYS A 65 8.71 0.62 24.35
C LYS A 65 8.44 1.31 25.67
N ASN A 66 7.40 2.14 25.74
CA ASN A 66 7.05 2.89 26.93
C ASN A 66 5.91 2.19 27.68
N SER A 67 5.85 2.33 29.00
CA SER A 67 4.76 1.77 29.81
C SER A 67 3.39 2.19 29.26
N GLY A 68 2.48 1.22 29.10
CA GLY A 68 1.16 1.45 28.53
C GLY A 68 1.12 1.56 26.99
N GLN A 69 2.26 1.43 26.29
CA GLN A 69 2.30 1.51 24.83
C GLN A 69 2.11 0.13 24.19
N SER A 70 1.03 -0.04 23.44
CA SER A 70 0.79 -1.26 22.66
C SER A 70 1.82 -1.43 21.53
N GLY A 71 1.97 -2.67 21.08
CA GLY A 71 2.70 -2.97 19.86
C GLY A 71 1.92 -2.53 18.62
N GLY A 72 2.64 -2.16 17.56
CA GLY A 72 2.03 -1.82 16.28
C GLY A 72 1.57 -3.07 15.53
N ASN A 73 0.59 -2.92 14.64
CA ASN A 73 0.16 -4.01 13.76
C ASN A 73 1.20 -4.27 12.65
N GLY A 74 1.30 -5.50 12.19
CA GLY A 74 2.05 -5.82 10.99
C GLY A 74 1.35 -5.29 9.73
N GLY A 75 2.13 -4.96 8.71
CA GLY A 75 1.61 -4.55 7.41
C GLY A 75 1.10 -5.74 6.60
N ASN A 76 0.20 -5.50 5.65
CA ASN A 76 -0.27 -6.56 4.76
C ASN A 76 0.77 -6.89 3.69
N GLY A 77 0.71 -8.09 3.12
CA GLY A 77 1.45 -8.43 1.92
C GLY A 77 1.06 -7.60 0.71
N ALA A 78 1.94 -7.55 -0.28
CA ALA A 78 1.68 -6.94 -1.58
C ALA A 78 0.75 -7.83 -2.42
N PRO A 79 -0.20 -7.24 -3.19
CA PRO A 79 -1.24 -7.97 -3.91
C PRO A 79 -0.74 -9.08 -4.86
N ASP A 80 0.52 -9.01 -5.28
CA ASP A 80 1.18 -9.95 -6.19
C ASP A 80 1.98 -11.06 -5.46
N GLY A 81 1.52 -11.45 -4.26
CA GLY A 81 1.99 -12.64 -3.53
C GLY A 81 2.92 -12.36 -2.36
N GLY A 82 2.65 -11.33 -1.55
CA GLY A 82 3.39 -11.05 -0.32
C GLY A 82 2.74 -11.64 0.94
N ASN A 83 3.58 -11.99 1.92
CA ASN A 83 3.11 -12.34 3.27
C ASN A 83 2.73 -11.11 4.07
N GLY A 84 1.83 -11.27 5.03
CA GLY A 84 1.62 -10.29 6.08
C GLY A 84 2.84 -10.20 7.01
N GLY A 85 3.11 -9.01 7.53
CA GLY A 85 4.11 -8.80 8.57
C GLY A 85 3.55 -9.16 9.95
N ASP A 86 4.40 -9.53 10.89
CA ASP A 86 3.98 -9.80 12.26
C ASP A 86 3.63 -8.50 13.02
N GLY A 87 2.73 -8.58 13.98
CA GLY A 87 2.50 -7.53 14.96
C GLY A 87 3.71 -7.36 15.90
N GLY A 88 3.88 -6.15 16.41
CA GLY A 88 4.82 -5.84 17.48
C GLY A 88 4.28 -6.25 18.84
N ASP A 89 5.17 -6.56 19.77
CA ASP A 89 4.79 -6.87 21.15
C ASP A 89 4.37 -5.59 21.91
N GLY A 90 3.46 -5.70 22.88
CA GLY A 90 3.10 -4.61 23.77
C GLY A 90 4.14 -4.38 24.85
N ALA A 91 4.21 -3.16 25.38
CA ALA A 91 4.90 -2.92 26.65
C ALA A 91 4.19 -3.67 27.81
N PRO A 92 4.84 -3.85 28.98
CA PRO A 92 4.22 -4.53 30.13
C PRO A 92 2.85 -3.96 30.48
N GLY A 93 1.88 -4.85 30.70
CA GLY A 93 0.51 -4.51 31.05
C GLY A 93 -0.40 -4.12 29.87
N VAL A 94 0.09 -4.17 28.62
CA VAL A 94 -0.71 -3.86 27.43
C VAL A 94 -0.55 -4.89 26.31
N SER A 95 -1.55 -4.92 25.41
CA SER A 95 -1.62 -5.85 24.29
C SER A 95 -0.56 -5.57 23.22
N GLY A 96 -0.14 -6.63 22.51
CA GLY A 96 0.58 -6.51 21.26
C GLY A 96 -0.33 -6.11 20.09
N GLY A 97 0.28 -5.88 18.94
CA GLY A 97 -0.43 -5.58 17.69
C GLY A 97 -0.83 -6.86 16.95
N ASN A 98 -1.77 -6.74 16.01
CA ASN A 98 -2.18 -7.86 15.16
C ASN A 98 -1.17 -8.08 14.03
N GLY A 99 -1.10 -9.30 13.51
CA GLY A 99 -0.39 -9.56 12.26
C GLY A 99 -1.15 -8.97 11.06
N GLY A 100 -0.42 -8.66 10.00
CA GLY A 100 -0.99 -8.24 8.73
C GLY A 100 -1.54 -9.42 7.94
N SER A 101 -2.45 -9.16 7.01
CA SER A 101 -2.99 -10.18 6.13
C SER A 101 -2.03 -10.52 4.99
N ASP A 102 -2.11 -11.76 4.51
CA ASP A 102 -1.58 -12.12 3.21
C ASP A 102 -2.35 -11.45 2.08
N SER A 103 -1.79 -11.55 0.89
CA SER A 103 -2.53 -11.33 -0.35
C SER A 103 -3.09 -12.65 -0.84
N ASN A 104 -4.24 -12.64 -1.52
CA ASN A 104 -4.96 -13.82 -2.05
C ASN A 104 -4.17 -14.69 -3.08
N GLY A 105 -2.84 -14.62 -3.14
CA GLY A 105 -1.99 -15.56 -3.86
C GLY A 105 -1.71 -16.79 -2.98
N GLY A 106 -1.97 -17.99 -3.51
CA GLY A 106 -2.09 -19.25 -2.74
C GLY A 106 -0.89 -19.73 -1.91
N ASP A 107 0.25 -19.02 -1.95
CA ASP A 107 1.46 -19.35 -1.18
C ASP A 107 1.77 -18.32 -0.07
N ALA A 108 0.98 -17.25 0.04
CA ALA A 108 1.18 -16.20 1.03
C ALA A 108 0.51 -16.56 2.37
N ASN A 109 1.14 -16.20 3.48
CA ASN A 109 0.59 -16.37 4.82
C ASN A 109 0.41 -15.02 5.53
N GLY A 110 -0.66 -14.89 6.31
CA GLY A 110 -0.83 -13.81 7.27
C GLY A 110 0.29 -13.79 8.32
N GLY A 111 0.58 -12.61 8.85
CA GLY A 111 1.50 -12.43 9.95
C GLY A 111 0.90 -12.86 11.29
N ASN A 112 1.76 -13.15 12.25
CA ASN A 112 1.36 -13.47 13.62
C ASN A 112 1.02 -12.21 14.40
N GLY A 113 0.12 -12.32 15.38
CA GLY A 113 -0.07 -11.28 16.39
C GLY A 113 1.15 -11.16 17.30
N GLY A 114 1.47 -9.93 17.69
CA GLY A 114 2.40 -9.62 18.76
C GLY A 114 1.80 -9.94 20.13
N LYS A 115 2.66 -10.27 21.08
CA LYS A 115 2.29 -10.65 22.44
C LYS A 115 1.95 -9.40 23.25
N GLY A 116 0.91 -9.49 24.07
CA GLY A 116 0.81 -8.58 25.22
C GLY A 116 1.88 -8.96 26.25
N ALA A 117 2.51 -7.98 26.87
CA ALA A 117 3.43 -8.27 27.97
C ALA A 117 2.64 -8.30 29.28
N ASP A 118 2.85 -9.32 30.09
CA ASP A 118 2.21 -9.44 31.41
C ASP A 118 2.61 -8.24 32.28
N GLY A 119 1.61 -7.56 32.86
CA GLY A 119 1.84 -6.44 33.78
C GLY A 119 2.36 -6.94 35.12
N LEU A 120 3.37 -6.25 35.67
CA LEU A 120 3.86 -6.45 37.05
C LEU A 120 2.93 -5.81 38.09
#